data_AF-A0A7J4AWV1-F1
#
_entry.id   AF-A0A7J4AWV1-F1
#
_cell.length_a   1.000
_cell.length_b   1.000
_cell.length_c   1.000
_cell.angle_alpha   90.00
_cell.angle_beta   90.00
_cell.angle_gamma   90.00
#
_symmetry.space_group_name_H-M   'P 1'
#
loop_
_entity.id
_entity.type
_entity.pdbx_description
1 polymer ?
#
loop_
_entity_poly.entity_id
_entity_poly.type
_entity_poly.pdbx_seq_one_letter_code
_entity_poly.pdbx_strand_id
1 'polypeptide(L)'
;MKDAVSQKAGVFDGGGAIKRSVDEALENLKVFRERYPFTEKPEAIEALTPDDVFRVDEGEIGEFFLYIEYYLKALGPLIVYSNVYRRIRRHLEIFKELLYVVVDKNKTLAEKVDAPWSEIKGLGGDSHIAKKIIFCFNYEAGSVAPIFSTSHLEYFLNIIQEKPWLPVHYDALSLGEKYETLTEELLEAKESSQVTKPWEITYFCRFLYETYTPPKIITEAQRKKLREKELMKQREPYAEFVSLLNELKSKGKISAKEWRAYTEQWRRNPETREIIVDQLQKMR
;
A
#
# COMPACT_ATOMS: atom_id res chain seq x y z
N MET A 1 0.51 -14.89 8.03
CA MET A 1 -0.76 -14.93 7.26
C MET A 1 -1.81 -15.74 8.00
N LYS A 2 -3.09 -15.35 8.01
CA LYS A 2 -4.19 -16.13 8.65
C LYS A 2 -4.44 -17.47 7.96
N ASP A 3 -4.76 -18.51 8.73
CA ASP A 3 -5.01 -19.87 8.22
C ASP A 3 -6.10 -19.95 7.14
N ALA A 4 -7.21 -19.22 7.33
CA ALA A 4 -8.30 -19.18 6.36
C ALA A 4 -7.86 -18.62 4.99
N VAL A 5 -6.88 -17.71 4.97
CA VAL A 5 -6.30 -17.18 3.73
C VAL A 5 -5.41 -18.23 3.08
N SER A 6 -4.57 -18.91 3.87
CA SER A 6 -3.70 -19.99 3.38
C SER A 6 -4.49 -21.14 2.76
N GLN A 7 -5.66 -21.50 3.34
CA GLN A 7 -6.55 -22.52 2.77
C GLN A 7 -7.10 -22.12 1.41
N LYS A 8 -7.57 -20.87 1.26
CA LYS A 8 -8.05 -20.37 -0.03
C LYS A 8 -6.94 -20.27 -1.06
N ALA A 9 -5.74 -19.87 -0.64
CA ALA A 9 -4.56 -19.82 -1.50
C ALA A 9 -4.20 -21.22 -2.03
N GLY A 10 -4.30 -22.27 -1.22
CA GLY A 10 -3.95 -23.64 -1.60
C GLY A 10 -4.82 -24.26 -2.71
N VAL A 11 -6.01 -23.70 -2.97
CA VAL A 11 -6.93 -24.15 -4.03
C VAL A 11 -7.15 -23.11 -5.12
N PHE A 12 -6.48 -21.96 -5.02
CA PHE A 12 -6.64 -20.85 -5.96
C PHE A 12 -6.05 -21.21 -7.34
N ASP A 13 -6.75 -20.78 -8.39
CA ASP A 13 -6.33 -20.94 -9.79
C ASP A 13 -5.96 -22.39 -10.17
N GLY A 14 -6.78 -23.38 -9.79
CA GLY A 14 -6.51 -24.78 -10.11
C GLY A 14 -6.34 -25.10 -11.61
N GLY A 15 -6.78 -24.21 -12.50
CA GLY A 15 -6.57 -24.30 -13.96
C GLY A 15 -5.40 -23.47 -14.51
N GLY A 16 -4.67 -22.75 -13.65
CA GLY A 16 -3.52 -21.92 -14.02
C GLY A 16 -3.82 -20.81 -15.02
N ALA A 17 -5.08 -20.37 -15.13
CA ALA A 17 -5.48 -19.37 -16.11
C ALA A 17 -5.01 -17.97 -15.68
N ILE A 18 -5.14 -17.66 -14.39
CA ILE A 18 -4.69 -16.39 -13.83
C ILE A 18 -3.16 -16.33 -13.87
N LYS A 19 -2.50 -17.42 -13.49
CA LYS A 19 -1.04 -17.53 -13.57
C LYS A 19 -0.52 -17.29 -14.98
N ARG A 20 -1.10 -17.94 -16.00
CA ARG A 20 -0.71 -17.73 -17.40
C ARG A 20 -0.89 -16.27 -17.84
N SER A 21 -2.02 -15.66 -17.48
CA SER A 21 -2.28 -14.25 -17.81
C SER A 21 -1.31 -13.28 -17.12
N VAL A 22 -0.91 -13.58 -15.88
CA VAL A 22 0.12 -12.82 -15.15
C VAL A 22 1.48 -13.00 -15.82
N ASP A 23 1.88 -14.24 -16.09
CA ASP A 23 3.17 -14.55 -16.71
C ASP A 23 3.30 -13.88 -18.10
N GLU A 24 2.24 -13.89 -18.92
CA GLU A 24 2.17 -13.17 -20.20
C GLU A 24 2.33 -11.65 -20.02
N ALA A 25 1.66 -11.06 -19.03
CA ALA A 25 1.76 -9.63 -18.79
C ALA A 25 3.15 -9.22 -18.24
N LEU A 26 3.85 -10.12 -17.52
CA LEU A 26 5.23 -9.91 -17.12
C LEU A 26 6.20 -9.94 -18.32
N GLU A 27 5.97 -10.80 -19.31
CA GLU A 27 6.73 -10.74 -20.56
C GLU A 27 6.45 -9.44 -21.33
N ASN A 28 5.20 -8.99 -21.39
CA ASN A 28 4.85 -7.68 -21.96
C ASN A 28 5.50 -6.52 -21.19
N LEU A 29 5.70 -6.64 -19.87
CA LEU A 29 6.41 -5.63 -19.08
C LEU A 29 7.89 -5.53 -19.49
N LYS A 30 8.54 -6.65 -19.80
CA LYS A 30 9.91 -6.63 -20.33
C LYS A 30 9.97 -5.91 -21.68
N VAL A 31 9.06 -6.25 -22.60
CA VAL A 31 8.96 -5.58 -23.90
C VAL A 31 8.71 -4.08 -23.75
N PHE A 32 7.82 -3.69 -22.82
CA PHE A 32 7.56 -2.29 -22.50
C PHE A 32 8.84 -1.57 -22.05
N ARG A 33 9.63 -2.17 -21.16
CA ARG A 33 10.89 -1.58 -20.67
C ARG A 33 12.01 -1.60 -21.69
N GLU A 34 12.05 -2.56 -22.61
CA GLU A 34 12.97 -2.52 -23.75
C GLU A 34 12.67 -1.34 -24.67
N ARG A 35 11.38 -1.05 -24.88
CA ARG A 35 10.93 0.08 -25.69
C ARG A 35 11.12 1.43 -25.00
N TYR A 36 10.92 1.48 -23.69
CA TYR A 36 11.11 2.65 -22.84
C TYR A 36 12.18 2.34 -21.76
N PRO A 37 13.48 2.29 -22.13
CA PRO A 37 14.56 1.83 -21.25
C PRO A 37 14.98 2.88 -20.22
N PHE A 38 14.00 3.49 -19.54
CA PHE A 38 14.22 4.67 -18.71
C PHE A 38 14.99 4.36 -17.41
N THR A 39 14.91 3.11 -16.91
CA THR A 39 15.66 2.70 -15.72
C THR A 39 17.15 2.50 -16.02
N GLU A 40 17.47 2.02 -17.23
CA GLU A 40 18.83 1.73 -17.69
C GLU A 40 19.47 2.93 -18.40
N LYS A 41 18.67 3.76 -19.08
CA LYS A 41 19.04 4.96 -19.83
C LYS A 41 18.03 6.09 -19.55
N PRO A 42 18.11 6.78 -18.39
CA PRO A 42 17.17 7.85 -18.05
C PRO A 42 17.08 8.94 -19.12
N GLU A 43 18.16 9.25 -19.83
CA GLU A 43 18.19 10.21 -20.93
C GLU A 43 17.26 9.84 -22.10
N ALA A 44 16.85 8.57 -22.23
CA ALA A 44 15.87 8.15 -23.22
C ALA A 44 14.46 8.73 -22.95
N ILE A 45 14.19 9.25 -21.76
CA ILE A 45 12.96 9.98 -21.43
C ILE A 45 12.80 11.21 -22.35
N GLU A 46 13.90 11.85 -22.76
CA GLU A 46 13.84 13.01 -23.65
C GLU A 46 13.25 12.70 -25.03
N ALA A 47 13.42 11.45 -25.49
CA ALA A 47 12.90 11.00 -26.77
C ALA A 47 11.38 10.76 -26.75
N LEU A 48 10.74 10.78 -25.57
CA LEU A 48 9.30 10.63 -25.46
C LEU A 48 8.59 11.80 -26.16
N THR A 49 7.73 11.47 -27.11
CA THR A 49 6.96 12.44 -27.89
C THR A 49 5.52 12.58 -27.39
N PRO A 50 4.81 13.65 -27.76
CA PRO A 50 3.39 13.79 -27.44
C PRO A 50 2.53 12.61 -27.94
N ASP A 51 2.89 12.00 -29.06
CA ASP A 51 2.10 10.95 -29.71
C ASP A 51 2.35 9.56 -29.10
N ASP A 52 3.46 9.37 -28.40
CA ASP A 52 3.69 8.22 -27.52
C ASP A 52 2.70 8.20 -26.35
N VAL A 53 2.22 9.38 -25.93
CA VAL A 53 1.25 9.54 -24.84
C VAL A 53 -0.19 9.53 -25.37
N PHE A 54 -0.48 10.32 -26.40
CA PHE A 54 -1.82 10.43 -26.98
C PHE A 54 -1.76 10.96 -28.42
N ARG A 55 -2.33 10.20 -29.36
CA ARG A 55 -2.35 10.52 -30.78
C ARG A 55 -3.60 11.32 -31.11
N VAL A 56 -3.44 12.63 -31.34
CA VAL A 56 -4.59 13.54 -31.51
C VAL A 56 -5.35 13.27 -32.80
N ASP A 57 -4.65 12.98 -33.88
CA ASP A 57 -5.24 12.79 -35.21
C ASP A 57 -6.11 11.52 -35.30
N GLU A 58 -5.73 10.49 -34.54
CA GLU A 58 -6.47 9.23 -34.42
C GLU A 58 -7.50 9.27 -33.28
N GLY A 59 -7.36 10.22 -32.35
CA GLY A 59 -8.14 10.26 -31.12
C GLY A 59 -7.82 9.11 -30.15
N GLU A 60 -6.65 8.49 -30.33
CA GLU A 60 -6.24 7.24 -29.71
C GLU A 60 -5.19 7.42 -28.61
N ILE A 61 -5.18 6.46 -27.70
CA ILE A 61 -4.18 6.30 -26.65
C ILE A 61 -2.83 6.01 -27.30
N GLY A 62 -1.80 6.78 -26.91
CA GLY A 62 -0.45 6.56 -27.40
C GLY A 62 0.15 5.27 -26.85
N GLU A 63 1.19 4.77 -27.52
CA GLU A 63 1.77 3.47 -27.25
C GLU A 63 2.22 3.28 -25.79
N PHE A 64 2.78 4.33 -25.18
CA PHE A 64 3.23 4.29 -23.78
C PHE A 64 2.10 3.88 -22.84
N PHE A 65 0.94 4.54 -22.98
CA PHE A 65 -0.21 4.22 -22.14
C PHE A 65 -0.98 2.99 -22.63
N LEU A 66 -0.89 2.63 -23.91
CA LEU A 66 -1.49 1.40 -24.44
C LEU A 66 -0.92 0.18 -23.71
N TYR A 67 0.40 0.14 -23.50
CA TYR A 67 1.02 -0.87 -22.65
C TYR A 67 0.49 -0.82 -21.22
N ILE A 68 0.59 0.35 -20.58
CA ILE A 68 0.22 0.51 -19.17
C ILE A 68 -1.25 0.15 -18.91
N GLU A 69 -2.19 0.53 -19.76
CA GLU A 69 -3.62 0.29 -19.52
C GLU A 69 -4.06 -1.11 -19.98
N TYR A 70 -3.63 -1.56 -21.17
CA TYR A 70 -4.18 -2.76 -21.80
C TYR A 70 -3.26 -3.98 -21.72
N TYR A 71 -2.02 -3.90 -22.20
CA TYR A 71 -1.12 -5.06 -22.23
C TYR A 71 -0.67 -5.49 -20.82
N LEU A 72 -0.57 -4.54 -19.90
CA LEU A 72 -0.20 -4.77 -18.51
C LEU A 72 -1.41 -4.84 -17.58
N LYS A 73 -2.61 -5.08 -18.10
CA LYS A 73 -3.86 -5.11 -17.31
C LYS A 73 -3.83 -6.17 -16.21
N ALA A 74 -3.23 -7.34 -16.47
CA ALA A 74 -3.12 -8.40 -15.48
C ALA A 74 -2.19 -8.04 -14.30
N LEU A 75 -1.31 -7.05 -14.47
CA LEU A 75 -0.43 -6.51 -13.42
C LEU A 75 -1.08 -5.33 -12.66
N GLY A 76 -2.41 -5.32 -12.55
CA GLY A 76 -3.18 -4.28 -11.87
C GLY A 76 -3.94 -3.40 -12.87
N PRO A 77 -5.26 -3.60 -13.06
CA PRO A 77 -6.03 -2.85 -14.03
C PRO A 77 -6.16 -1.37 -13.65
N LEU A 78 -6.13 -0.50 -14.66
CA LEU A 78 -6.51 0.91 -14.51
C LEU A 78 -7.82 1.17 -15.26
N ILE A 79 -8.53 2.19 -14.82
CA ILE A 79 -9.64 2.79 -15.56
C ILE A 79 -9.32 4.27 -15.66
N VAL A 80 -8.91 4.72 -16.84
CA VAL A 80 -8.47 6.11 -17.05
C VAL A 80 -9.34 6.77 -18.10
N TYR A 81 -9.82 7.98 -17.81
CA TYR A 81 -10.53 8.76 -18.80
C TYR A 81 -9.55 9.34 -19.82
N SER A 82 -9.87 9.27 -21.11
CA SER A 82 -9.00 9.76 -22.21
C SER A 82 -8.53 11.21 -22.05
N ASN A 83 -9.28 12.04 -21.33
CA ASN A 83 -8.89 13.43 -21.03
C ASN A 83 -7.64 13.53 -20.14
N VAL A 84 -7.29 12.50 -19.38
CA VAL A 84 -6.05 12.47 -18.61
C VAL A 84 -4.86 12.39 -19.58
N TYR A 85 -4.89 11.48 -20.56
CA TYR A 85 -3.83 11.35 -21.57
C TYR A 85 -3.65 12.64 -22.39
N ARG A 86 -4.76 13.28 -22.80
CA ARG A 86 -4.72 14.58 -23.47
C ARG A 86 -4.03 15.66 -22.62
N ARG A 87 -4.16 15.62 -21.30
CA ARG A 87 -3.49 16.56 -20.39
C ARG A 87 -2.03 16.22 -20.23
N ILE A 88 -1.68 14.96 -20.02
CA ILE A 88 -0.27 14.52 -19.96
C ILE A 88 0.46 14.96 -21.24
N ARG A 89 -0.15 14.76 -22.41
CA ARG A 89 0.38 15.22 -23.70
C ARG A 89 0.68 16.72 -23.73
N ARG A 90 -0.20 17.57 -23.17
CA ARG A 90 -0.01 19.03 -23.13
C ARG A 90 1.04 19.46 -22.11
N HIS A 91 1.26 18.65 -21.09
CA HIS A 91 2.22 18.88 -20.01
C HIS A 91 3.37 17.86 -20.08
N LEU A 92 3.83 17.55 -21.31
CA LEU A 92 4.79 16.47 -21.55
C LEU A 92 6.11 16.67 -20.80
N GLU A 93 6.60 17.91 -20.74
CA GLU A 93 7.87 18.21 -20.05
C GLU A 93 7.75 17.97 -18.53
N ILE A 94 6.64 18.38 -17.91
CA ILE A 94 6.33 18.04 -16.50
C ILE A 94 6.24 16.52 -16.32
N PHE A 95 5.64 15.82 -17.28
CA PHE A 95 5.55 14.37 -17.24
C PHE A 95 6.92 13.69 -17.33
N LYS A 96 7.83 14.19 -18.19
CA LYS A 96 9.22 13.72 -18.29
C LYS A 96 9.98 13.95 -16.98
N GLU A 97 9.85 15.12 -16.36
CA GLU A 97 10.43 15.40 -15.04
C GLU A 97 9.95 14.39 -13.97
N LEU A 98 8.67 14.07 -13.96
CA LEU A 98 8.12 13.03 -13.08
C LEU A 98 8.67 11.63 -13.41
N LEU A 99 8.89 11.29 -14.69
CA LEU A 99 9.51 10.03 -15.07
C LEU A 99 10.97 9.94 -14.59
N TYR A 100 11.74 11.03 -14.61
CA TYR A 100 13.08 11.05 -14.02
C TYR A 100 13.02 10.74 -12.52
N VAL A 101 12.05 11.31 -11.79
CA VAL A 101 11.82 10.98 -10.37
C VAL A 101 11.50 9.50 -10.18
N VAL A 102 10.67 8.91 -11.05
CA VAL A 102 10.28 7.49 -10.99
C VAL A 102 11.47 6.55 -11.13
N VAL A 103 12.40 6.85 -12.03
CA VAL A 103 13.55 5.97 -12.34
C VAL A 103 14.80 6.28 -11.52
N ASP A 104 14.79 7.36 -10.73
CA ASP A 104 15.88 7.69 -9.81
C ASP A 104 16.03 6.59 -8.74
N LYS A 105 17.22 5.99 -8.68
CA LYS A 105 17.55 4.91 -7.74
C LYS A 105 17.78 5.40 -6.32
N ASN A 106 18.04 6.71 -6.15
CA ASN A 106 18.26 7.30 -4.83
C ASN A 106 16.95 7.70 -4.14
N LYS A 107 15.82 7.61 -4.85
CA LYS A 107 14.50 7.96 -4.31
C LYS A 107 13.76 6.75 -3.78
N THR A 108 13.14 6.91 -2.61
CA THR A 108 12.27 5.90 -2.01
C THR A 108 10.96 5.75 -2.80
N LEU A 109 10.18 4.70 -2.52
CA LEU A 109 8.87 4.53 -3.10
C LEU A 109 7.93 5.67 -2.64
N ALA A 110 8.03 6.08 -1.38
CA ALA A 110 7.28 7.21 -0.86
C ALA A 110 7.57 8.51 -1.64
N GLU A 111 8.85 8.85 -1.84
CA GLU A 111 9.24 10.05 -2.60
C GLU A 111 8.74 10.03 -4.05
N LYS A 112 8.72 8.85 -4.69
CA LYS A 112 8.20 8.69 -6.05
C LYS A 112 6.70 8.90 -6.13
N VAL A 113 5.95 8.42 -5.13
CA VAL A 113 4.50 8.59 -5.06
C VAL A 113 4.11 10.03 -4.69
N ASP A 114 4.86 10.68 -3.79
CA ASP A 114 4.61 12.05 -3.35
C ASP A 114 5.18 13.13 -4.28
N ALA A 115 5.81 12.73 -5.38
CA ALA A 115 6.19 13.65 -6.45
C ALA A 115 4.97 14.48 -6.91
N PRO A 116 5.17 15.67 -7.52
CA PRO A 116 4.09 16.62 -7.81
C PRO A 116 3.18 16.21 -8.99
N TRP A 117 2.70 14.96 -9.01
CA TRP A 117 1.77 14.41 -9.99
C TRP A 117 0.50 15.26 -10.15
N SER A 118 0.09 15.98 -9.10
CA SER A 118 -1.10 16.85 -9.11
C SER A 118 -0.98 18.05 -10.05
N GLU A 119 0.23 18.42 -10.48
CA GLU A 119 0.46 19.44 -11.52
C GLU A 119 -0.20 19.05 -12.84
N ILE A 120 -0.32 17.74 -13.12
CA ILE A 120 -1.12 17.22 -14.22
C ILE A 120 -2.48 16.76 -13.69
N LYS A 121 -3.49 17.61 -13.89
CA LYS A 121 -4.86 17.36 -13.39
C LYS A 121 -5.40 15.99 -13.84
N GLY A 122 -5.60 15.09 -12.88
CA GLY A 122 -6.05 13.71 -13.10
C GLY A 122 -5.07 12.67 -12.55
N LEU A 123 -3.84 13.07 -12.23
CA LEU A 123 -2.81 12.19 -11.65
C LEU A 123 -2.63 12.32 -10.12
N GLY A 124 -3.22 13.35 -9.49
CA GLY A 124 -3.16 13.61 -8.03
C GLY A 124 -3.85 12.51 -7.20
N GLY A 125 -5.12 12.70 -6.80
CA GLY A 125 -5.97 11.65 -6.20
C GLY A 125 -5.29 10.68 -5.21
N ASP A 126 -5.55 9.38 -5.36
CA ASP A 126 -4.77 8.30 -4.71
C ASP A 126 -3.59 7.85 -5.61
N SER A 127 -3.28 8.64 -6.65
CA SER A 127 -2.16 8.46 -7.57
C SER A 127 -2.06 7.09 -8.24
N HIS A 128 -3.19 6.43 -8.53
CA HIS A 128 -3.19 5.07 -9.10
C HIS A 128 -2.36 4.94 -10.39
N ILE A 129 -2.47 5.93 -11.29
CA ILE A 129 -1.72 5.94 -12.55
C ILE A 129 -0.22 6.10 -12.28
N ALA A 130 0.15 7.01 -11.38
CA ALA A 130 1.54 7.20 -10.96
C ALA A 130 2.11 5.93 -10.34
N LYS A 131 1.42 5.32 -9.37
CA LYS A 131 1.83 4.06 -8.74
C LYS A 131 2.00 2.92 -9.74
N LYS A 132 1.15 2.85 -10.78
CA LYS A 132 1.34 1.87 -11.86
C LYS A 132 2.58 2.17 -12.71
N ILE A 133 2.82 3.43 -13.07
CA ILE A 133 4.05 3.84 -13.77
C ILE A 133 5.28 3.48 -12.93
N ILE A 134 5.26 3.81 -11.64
CA ILE A 134 6.31 3.47 -10.67
C ILE A 134 6.56 1.97 -10.64
N PHE A 135 5.50 1.17 -10.52
CA PHE A 135 5.59 -0.28 -10.58
C PHE A 135 6.24 -0.77 -11.87
N CYS A 136 5.86 -0.23 -13.03
CA CYS A 136 6.42 -0.68 -14.31
C CYS A 136 7.94 -0.48 -14.39
N PHE A 137 8.48 0.62 -13.85
CA PHE A 137 9.91 0.92 -13.93
C PHE A 137 10.73 0.45 -12.73
N ASN A 138 10.08 0.08 -11.62
CA ASN A 138 10.74 -0.35 -10.38
C ASN A 138 10.40 -1.80 -9.97
N TYR A 139 9.71 -2.56 -10.84
CA TYR A 139 9.31 -3.94 -10.58
C TYR A 139 10.48 -4.84 -10.12
N GLU A 140 11.65 -4.73 -10.77
CA GLU A 140 12.83 -5.53 -10.43
C GLU A 140 13.42 -5.26 -9.04
N ALA A 141 13.12 -4.10 -8.44
CA ALA A 141 13.55 -3.80 -7.08
C ALA A 141 12.80 -4.65 -6.04
N GLY A 142 11.69 -5.30 -6.43
CA GLY A 142 10.90 -6.16 -5.55
C GLY A 142 10.17 -5.41 -4.42
N SER A 143 10.17 -4.07 -4.45
CA SER A 143 9.64 -3.20 -3.40
C SER A 143 8.28 -2.57 -3.73
N VAL A 144 7.68 -2.90 -4.87
CA VAL A 144 6.39 -2.33 -5.32
C VAL A 144 5.38 -3.44 -5.59
N ALA A 145 4.23 -3.40 -4.90
CA ALA A 145 3.13 -4.33 -5.12
C ALA A 145 2.05 -3.71 -6.04
N PRO A 146 1.49 -4.47 -7.01
CA PRO A 146 0.48 -3.96 -7.95
C PRO A 146 -0.95 -3.86 -7.34
N ILE A 147 -1.05 -3.27 -6.15
CA ILE A 147 -2.29 -2.87 -5.50
C ILE A 147 -2.26 -1.35 -5.35
N PHE A 148 -2.64 -0.65 -6.41
CA PHE A 148 -2.41 0.81 -6.49
C PHE A 148 -3.33 1.65 -5.61
N SER A 149 -4.41 1.07 -5.06
CA SER A 149 -5.26 1.77 -4.09
C SER A 149 -4.77 1.58 -2.66
N THR A 150 -4.45 2.67 -1.98
CA THR A 150 -4.06 2.68 -0.55
C THR A 150 -5.16 2.02 0.29
N SER A 151 -6.42 2.32 0.01
CA SER A 151 -7.56 1.73 0.73
C SER A 151 -7.75 0.24 0.49
N HIS A 152 -7.36 -0.27 -0.68
CA HIS A 152 -7.40 -1.71 -0.96
C HIS A 152 -6.25 -2.43 -0.25
N LEU A 153 -5.06 -1.82 -0.20
CA LEU A 153 -3.95 -2.35 0.59
C LEU A 153 -4.34 -2.49 2.08
N GLU A 154 -4.88 -1.43 2.68
CA GLU A 154 -5.40 -1.47 4.06
C GLU A 154 -6.44 -2.59 4.25
N TYR A 155 -7.37 -2.73 3.29
CA TYR A 155 -8.39 -3.78 3.33
C TYR A 155 -7.77 -5.19 3.27
N PHE A 156 -6.83 -5.43 2.36
CA PHE A 156 -6.20 -6.74 2.20
C PHE A 156 -5.29 -7.10 3.37
N LEU A 157 -4.52 -6.16 3.91
CA LEU A 157 -3.72 -6.37 5.11
C LEU A 157 -4.58 -6.82 6.30
N ASN A 158 -5.73 -6.15 6.51
CA ASN A 158 -6.70 -6.55 7.53
C ASN A 158 -7.30 -7.95 7.30
N ILE A 159 -7.35 -8.42 6.06
CA ILE A 159 -7.75 -9.80 5.76
C ILE A 159 -6.63 -10.78 6.12
N ILE A 160 -5.40 -10.52 5.67
CA ILE A 160 -4.31 -11.49 5.73
C ILE A 160 -3.56 -11.52 7.07
N GLN A 161 -3.59 -10.44 7.85
CA GLN A 161 -2.98 -10.30 9.16
C GLN A 161 -4.05 -10.04 10.24
N GLU A 162 -3.85 -10.55 11.46
CA GLU A 162 -4.75 -10.25 12.59
C GLU A 162 -4.56 -8.84 13.13
N LYS A 163 -3.31 -8.39 13.12
CA LYS A 163 -2.87 -7.05 13.54
C LYS A 163 -1.77 -6.62 12.55
N PRO A 164 -2.11 -5.96 11.43
CA PRO A 164 -1.08 -5.36 10.57
C PRO A 164 -0.26 -4.37 11.40
N TRP A 165 1.06 -4.37 11.22
CA TRP A 165 1.87 -3.35 11.88
C TRP A 165 1.71 -2.03 11.12
N LEU A 166 1.35 -0.98 11.84
CA LEU A 166 1.23 0.37 11.30
C LEU A 166 1.93 1.33 12.26
N PRO A 167 2.70 2.32 11.76
CA PRO A 167 3.32 3.34 12.58
C PRO A 167 2.30 4.05 13.48
N VAL A 168 2.73 4.48 14.68
CA VAL A 168 1.86 5.17 15.66
C VAL A 168 1.21 6.43 15.08
N HIS A 169 1.87 7.07 14.11
CA HIS A 169 1.39 8.26 13.42
C HIS A 169 0.95 7.98 11.98
N TYR A 170 0.53 6.74 11.68
CA TYR A 170 0.11 6.34 10.34
C TYR A 170 -0.87 7.32 9.68
N ASP A 171 -1.84 7.84 10.43
CA ASP A 171 -2.81 8.81 9.89
C ASP A 171 -2.17 10.13 9.40
N ALA A 172 -1.05 10.54 10.01
CA ALA A 172 -0.32 11.77 9.69
C ALA A 172 0.67 11.60 8.51
N LEU A 173 0.93 10.36 8.09
CA LEU A 173 1.80 10.08 6.96
C LEU A 173 1.23 10.64 5.64
N SER A 174 2.13 10.99 4.73
CA SER A 174 1.82 11.35 3.35
C SER A 174 1.18 10.18 2.59
N LEU A 175 0.74 10.42 1.35
CA LEU A 175 0.19 9.35 0.52
C LEU A 175 1.29 8.32 0.19
N GLY A 176 2.49 8.79 -0.16
CA GLY A 176 3.64 7.95 -0.48
C GLY A 176 4.10 7.13 0.71
N GLU A 177 4.26 7.74 1.89
CA GLU A 177 4.68 7.04 3.12
C GLU A 177 3.69 5.94 3.51
N LYS A 178 2.38 6.21 3.40
CA LYS A 178 1.34 5.19 3.62
C LYS A 178 1.47 4.05 2.62
N TYR A 179 1.59 4.38 1.34
CA TYR A 179 1.67 3.38 0.28
C TYR A 179 2.92 2.48 0.43
N GLU A 180 4.07 3.08 0.74
CA GLU A 180 5.33 2.37 1.00
C GLU A 180 5.18 1.43 2.21
N THR A 181 4.76 1.96 3.37
CA THR A 181 4.53 1.16 4.59
C THR A 181 3.61 -0.04 4.34
N LEU A 182 2.46 0.19 3.70
CA LEU A 182 1.50 -0.88 3.42
C LEU A 182 2.02 -1.90 2.42
N THR A 183 2.88 -1.47 1.48
CA THR A 183 3.48 -2.36 0.49
C THR A 183 4.51 -3.28 1.16
N GLU A 184 5.34 -2.74 2.05
CA GLU A 184 6.29 -3.51 2.85
C GLU A 184 5.56 -4.57 3.70
N GLU A 185 4.53 -4.17 4.45
CA GLU A 185 3.70 -5.10 5.22
C GLU A 185 3.07 -6.21 4.36
N LEU A 186 2.64 -5.87 3.15
CA LEU A 186 2.04 -6.85 2.23
C LEU A 186 3.09 -7.87 1.76
N LEU A 187 4.28 -7.40 1.43
CA LEU A 187 5.40 -8.24 0.99
C LEU A 187 5.83 -9.18 2.13
N GLU A 188 5.99 -8.66 3.35
CA GLU A 188 6.30 -9.47 4.53
C GLU A 188 5.21 -10.51 4.82
N ALA A 189 3.94 -10.12 4.73
CA ALA A 189 2.83 -11.02 4.91
C ALA A 189 2.84 -12.16 3.86
N LYS A 190 3.17 -11.87 2.60
CA LYS A 190 3.33 -12.87 1.54
C LYS A 190 4.45 -13.86 1.88
N GLU A 191 5.61 -13.36 2.32
CA GLU A 191 6.80 -14.14 2.65
C GLU A 191 6.63 -14.99 3.92
N SER A 192 5.74 -14.59 4.83
CA SER A 192 5.47 -15.32 6.08
C SER A 192 4.76 -16.67 5.89
N SER A 193 4.18 -16.96 4.72
CA SER A 193 3.37 -18.15 4.48
C SER A 193 4.05 -19.11 3.51
N GLN A 194 4.13 -20.40 3.87
CA GLN A 194 4.72 -21.44 3.00
C GLN A 194 3.97 -21.59 1.66
N VAL A 195 2.69 -21.24 1.60
CA VAL A 195 1.87 -21.35 0.38
C VAL A 195 2.14 -20.20 -0.59
N THR A 196 2.22 -18.97 -0.08
CA THR A 196 2.33 -17.75 -0.91
C THR A 196 3.75 -17.23 -1.07
N LYS A 197 4.69 -17.69 -0.23
CA LYS A 197 6.12 -17.40 -0.37
C LYS A 197 6.66 -17.70 -1.78
N PRO A 198 6.40 -18.87 -2.41
CA PRO A 198 6.89 -19.14 -3.76
C PRO A 198 6.16 -18.36 -4.87
N TRP A 199 5.10 -17.61 -4.54
CA TRP A 199 4.33 -16.88 -5.54
C TRP A 199 5.01 -15.56 -5.90
N GLU A 200 4.94 -15.22 -7.17
CA GLU A 200 5.28 -13.88 -7.67
C GLU A 200 4.27 -12.86 -7.07
N ILE A 201 4.72 -11.64 -6.76
CA ILE A 201 3.92 -10.64 -6.04
C ILE A 201 2.67 -10.25 -6.83
N THR A 202 2.75 -10.10 -8.15
CA THR A 202 1.59 -9.79 -8.97
C THR A 202 0.55 -10.92 -8.98
N TYR A 203 1.00 -12.18 -9.00
CA TYR A 203 0.10 -13.34 -8.85
C TYR A 203 -0.58 -13.35 -7.46
N PHE A 204 0.17 -13.06 -6.40
CA PHE A 204 -0.39 -12.92 -5.05
C PHE A 204 -1.43 -11.79 -4.96
N CYS A 205 -1.14 -10.63 -5.54
CA CYS A 205 -2.10 -9.52 -5.58
C CYS A 205 -3.36 -9.88 -6.39
N ARG A 206 -3.24 -10.65 -7.49
CA ARG A 206 -4.41 -11.15 -8.23
C ARG A 206 -5.23 -12.11 -7.38
N PHE A 207 -4.60 -13.03 -6.65
CA PHE A 207 -5.30 -13.86 -5.68
C PHE A 207 -6.15 -13.04 -4.70
N LEU A 208 -5.59 -11.95 -4.15
CA LEU A 208 -6.31 -11.10 -3.21
C LEU A 208 -7.55 -10.47 -3.84
N TYR A 209 -7.43 -9.90 -5.04
CA TYR A 209 -8.55 -9.28 -5.75
C TYR A 209 -9.63 -10.27 -6.19
N GLU A 210 -9.25 -11.46 -6.65
CA GLU A 210 -10.20 -12.47 -7.13
C GLU A 210 -10.90 -13.21 -5.97
N THR A 211 -10.25 -13.27 -4.80
CA THR A 211 -10.78 -13.99 -3.64
C THR A 211 -11.56 -13.09 -2.68
N TYR A 212 -11.15 -11.82 -2.56
CA TYR A 212 -11.69 -10.87 -1.61
C TYR A 212 -12.05 -9.58 -2.32
N THR A 213 -13.35 -9.33 -2.53
CA THR A 213 -13.80 -8.12 -3.20
C THR A 213 -13.62 -6.91 -2.27
N PRO A 214 -12.73 -5.96 -2.59
CA PRO A 214 -12.60 -4.75 -1.79
C PRO A 214 -13.89 -3.90 -1.89
N PRO A 215 -14.28 -3.21 -0.82
CA PRO A 215 -15.45 -2.34 -0.85
C PRO A 215 -15.23 -1.21 -1.86
N LYS A 216 -16.21 -0.95 -2.72
CA LYS A 216 -16.12 0.06 -3.79
C LYS A 216 -15.84 1.49 -3.28
N ILE A 217 -16.15 1.77 -2.01
CA ILE A 217 -15.88 3.00 -1.28
C ILE A 217 -15.74 2.62 0.21
N ILE A 218 -14.56 2.77 0.82
CA ILE A 218 -14.51 2.85 2.30
C ILE A 218 -14.99 4.24 2.66
N THR A 219 -16.26 4.34 3.03
CA THR A 219 -16.84 5.62 3.47
C THR A 219 -16.12 6.13 4.72
N GLU A 220 -16.09 7.44 4.93
CA GLU A 220 -15.59 8.05 6.17
C GLU A 220 -16.23 7.43 7.43
N ALA A 221 -17.49 7.01 7.32
CA ALA A 221 -18.22 6.30 8.36
C ALA A 221 -17.67 4.89 8.65
N GLN A 222 -17.19 4.17 7.63
CA GLN A 222 -16.51 2.88 7.81
C GLN A 222 -15.11 3.08 8.39
N ARG A 223 -14.36 4.11 7.94
CA ARG A 223 -13.10 4.52 8.59
C ARG A 223 -13.32 4.93 10.04
N LYS A 224 -14.42 5.62 10.35
CA LYS A 224 -14.80 6.03 11.70
C LYS A 224 -15.24 4.84 12.56
N LYS A 225 -16.00 3.87 12.02
CA LYS A 225 -16.33 2.63 12.74
C LYS A 225 -15.10 1.76 13.02
N LEU A 226 -14.14 1.72 12.09
CA LEU A 226 -12.84 1.08 12.33
C LEU A 226 -12.10 1.81 13.47
N ARG A 227 -12.00 3.15 13.40
CA ARG A 227 -11.43 4.01 14.45
C ARG A 227 -12.11 3.84 15.80
N GLU A 228 -13.43 3.79 15.85
CA GLU A 228 -14.21 3.59 17.07
C GLU A 228 -14.00 2.19 17.63
N LYS A 229 -13.91 1.16 16.79
CA LYS A 229 -13.64 -0.21 17.22
C LYS A 229 -12.21 -0.35 17.76
N GLU A 230 -11.23 0.27 17.13
CA GLU A 230 -9.83 0.33 17.59
C GLU A 230 -9.71 1.10 18.92
N LEU A 231 -10.36 2.27 19.00
CA LEU A 231 -10.38 3.12 20.19
C LEU A 231 -11.13 2.46 21.35
N MET A 232 -12.24 1.75 21.09
CA MET A 232 -12.96 0.94 22.07
C MET A 232 -12.09 -0.22 22.60
N LYS A 233 -11.38 -0.91 21.70
CA LYS A 233 -10.45 -2.00 22.04
C LYS A 233 -9.27 -1.53 22.89
N GLN A 234 -8.90 -0.25 22.81
CA GLN A 234 -7.90 0.37 23.69
C GLN A 234 -8.49 0.98 24.98
N ARG A 235 -9.78 1.33 24.99
CA ARG A 235 -10.46 1.96 26.14
C ARG A 235 -10.74 0.99 27.28
N GLU A 236 -11.14 -0.25 26.99
CA GLU A 236 -11.38 -1.25 28.02
C GLU A 236 -10.11 -1.57 28.83
N PRO A 237 -8.96 -1.92 28.21
CA PRO A 237 -7.73 -2.20 28.97
C PRO A 237 -7.21 -0.99 29.75
N TYR A 238 -7.37 0.22 29.22
CA TYR A 238 -6.94 1.44 29.92
C TYR A 238 -7.87 1.78 31.10
N ALA A 239 -9.17 1.57 30.97
CA ALA A 239 -10.12 1.78 32.07
C ALA A 239 -9.88 0.79 33.22
N GLU A 240 -9.64 -0.48 32.90
CA GLU A 240 -9.25 -1.50 33.88
C GLU A 240 -7.93 -1.16 34.58
N PHE A 241 -6.92 -0.74 33.81
CA PHE A 241 -5.64 -0.28 34.32
C PHE A 241 -5.77 0.92 35.27
N VAL A 242 -6.56 1.94 34.91
CA VAL A 242 -6.80 3.11 35.76
C VAL A 242 -7.56 2.73 37.03
N SER A 243 -8.53 1.81 36.94
CA SER A 243 -9.25 1.28 38.10
C SER A 243 -8.29 0.59 39.08
N LEU A 244 -7.41 -0.28 38.56
CA LEU A 244 -6.39 -0.96 39.36
C LEU A 244 -5.45 0.04 40.06
N LEU A 245 -4.99 1.07 39.36
CA LEU A 245 -4.16 2.11 39.95
C LEU A 245 -4.88 2.90 41.05
N ASN A 246 -6.16 3.21 40.86
CA ASN A 246 -6.96 3.90 41.88
C ASN A 246 -7.19 3.04 43.12
N GLU A 247 -7.42 1.73 42.95
CA GLU A 247 -7.52 0.77 44.04
C GLU A 247 -6.21 0.67 44.83
N LEU A 248 -5.07 0.53 44.15
CA LEU A 248 -3.76 0.48 44.81
C LEU A 248 -3.43 1.78 45.55
N LYS A 249 -3.79 2.92 44.96
CA LYS A 249 -3.61 4.23 45.59
C LYS A 249 -4.47 4.41 46.83
N SER A 250 -5.74 3.99 46.81
CA SER A 250 -6.62 4.09 47.98
C SER A 250 -6.18 3.17 49.13
N LYS A 251 -5.58 2.02 48.80
CA LYS A 251 -4.92 1.10 49.74
C LYS A 251 -3.53 1.56 50.21
N GLY A 252 -3.02 2.69 49.70
CA GLY A 252 -1.69 3.21 50.04
C GLY A 252 -0.51 2.38 49.51
N LYS A 253 -0.75 1.49 48.54
CA LYS A 253 0.28 0.62 47.92
C LYS A 253 1.13 1.35 46.90
N ILE A 254 0.62 2.44 46.33
CA ILE A 254 1.33 3.32 45.41
C ILE A 254 1.06 4.78 45.77
N SER A 255 2.07 5.62 45.57
CA SER A 255 1.98 7.07 45.73
C SER A 255 1.36 7.75 44.51
N ALA A 256 0.97 9.03 44.66
CA ALA A 256 0.51 9.84 43.54
C ALA A 256 1.60 10.04 42.45
N LYS A 257 2.87 9.96 42.81
CA LYS A 257 4.00 10.06 41.87
C LYS A 257 4.12 8.78 41.03
N GLU A 258 4.03 7.62 41.68
CA GLU A 258 4.04 6.31 41.00
C GLU A 258 2.80 6.13 40.12
N TRP A 259 1.62 6.56 40.58
CA TRP A 259 0.40 6.56 39.77
C TRP A 259 0.59 7.31 38.44
N ARG A 260 1.22 8.49 38.47
CA ARG A 260 1.52 9.27 37.26
C ARG A 260 2.59 8.59 36.40
N ALA A 261 3.62 8.01 37.00
CA ALA A 261 4.67 7.31 36.30
C ALA A 261 4.13 6.09 35.54
N TYR A 262 3.31 5.25 36.18
CA TYR A 262 2.66 4.11 35.52
C TYR A 262 1.72 4.55 34.40
N THR A 263 0.96 5.62 34.61
CA THR A 263 0.08 6.18 33.56
C THR A 263 0.88 6.65 32.34
N GLU A 264 2.02 7.30 32.56
CA GLU A 264 2.89 7.78 31.48
C GLU A 264 3.59 6.61 30.76
N GLN A 265 4.05 5.61 31.51
CA GLN A 265 4.67 4.41 30.96
C GLN A 265 3.69 3.60 30.10
N TRP A 266 2.43 3.48 30.54
CA TRP A 266 1.35 2.85 29.76
C TRP A 266 1.12 3.55 28.41
N ARG A 267 1.20 4.88 28.39
CA ARG A 267 1.03 5.68 27.18
C ARG A 267 2.19 5.54 26.22
N ARG A 268 3.42 5.59 26.73
CA ARG A 268 4.65 5.62 25.91
C ARG A 268 5.09 4.26 25.40
N ASN A 269 4.84 3.18 26.14
CA ASN A 269 5.42 1.86 25.85
C ASN A 269 4.34 0.77 25.75
N PRO A 270 3.63 0.65 24.61
CA PRO A 270 2.54 -0.31 24.42
C PRO A 270 2.94 -1.76 24.70
N GLU A 271 4.18 -2.14 24.40
CA GLU A 271 4.70 -3.50 24.56
C GLU A 271 4.91 -3.93 26.01
N THR A 272 4.97 -2.95 26.93
CA THR A 272 5.16 -3.22 28.37
C THR A 272 3.87 -3.21 29.17
N ARG A 273 2.72 -3.00 28.51
CA ARG A 273 1.43 -2.83 29.19
C ARG A 273 1.02 -4.04 30.00
N GLU A 274 1.10 -5.25 29.42
CA GLU A 274 0.75 -6.49 30.13
C GLU A 274 1.66 -6.72 31.35
N ILE A 275 2.96 -6.48 31.19
CA ILE A 275 3.95 -6.58 32.28
C ILE A 275 3.60 -5.63 33.44
N ILE A 276 3.21 -4.39 33.11
CA ILE A 276 2.80 -3.39 34.12
C ILE A 276 1.51 -3.82 34.82
N VAL A 277 0.50 -4.33 34.09
CA VAL A 277 -0.74 -4.86 34.70
C VAL A 277 -0.40 -5.99 35.67
N ASP A 278 0.40 -6.97 35.25
CA ASP A 278 0.78 -8.12 36.09
C ASP A 278 1.52 -7.69 37.35
N GLN A 279 2.42 -6.72 37.25
CA GLN A 279 3.13 -6.16 38.40
C GLN A 279 2.15 -5.50 39.38
N LEU A 280 1.23 -4.68 38.89
CA LEU A 280 0.26 -3.98 39.72
C LEU A 280 -0.77 -4.94 40.34
N GLN A 281 -1.19 -5.99 39.62
CA GLN A 281 -2.09 -7.01 40.15
C GLN A 281 -1.46 -7.80 41.31
N LYS A 282 -0.15 -8.05 41.28
CA LYS A 282 0.59 -8.65 42.41
C LYS A 282 0.66 -7.76 43.64
N MET A 283 0.44 -6.46 43.49
CA MET A 283 0.41 -5.49 44.60
C MET A 283 -0.99 -5.32 45.22
N ARG A 284 -2.02 -5.89 44.57
CA ARG A 284 -3.43 -5.75 44.96
C ARG A 284 -3.72 -6.39 46.32
#